data_AF-A0A6V7HW23-F1
#
_entry.id   AF-A0A6V7HW23-F1
#
_cell.length_a   1.000
_cell.length_b   1.000
_cell.length_c   1.000
_cell.angle_alpha   90.00
_cell.angle_beta   90.00
_cell.angle_gamma   90.00
#
_symmetry.space_group_name_H-M   'P 1'
#
loop_
_entity.id
_entity.type
_entity.pdbx_description
1 polymer ?
#
loop_
_entity_poly.entity_id
_entity_poly.type
_entity_poly.pdbx_seq_one_letter_code
_entity_poly.pdbx_strand_id
1 'polypeptide(L)' 'VSNKRAQQWCQSKNNIPYFETSAKEAINVEQAFQTIAKNALAQESE' A
#
# COMPACT_ATOMS: atom_id res chain seq x y z
N VAL A 1 0.00 14.68 7.47
CA VAL A 1 0.74 14.38 6.21
C VAL A 1 -0.24 14.55 5.06
N SER A 2 0.11 15.23 3.97
CA SER A 2 -0.79 15.36 2.80
C SER A 2 -0.64 14.16 1.86
N ASN A 3 -1.71 13.82 1.14
CA ASN A 3 -1.73 12.70 0.19
C ASN A 3 -0.61 12.81 -0.86
N LYS A 4 -0.40 14.02 -1.38
CA LYS A 4 0.67 14.31 -2.35
C LYS A 4 2.06 13.96 -1.79
N ARG A 5 2.32 14.27 -0.52
CA ARG A 5 3.62 13.98 0.12
C ARG A 5 3.81 12.47 0.35
N ALA A 6 2.75 11.78 0.76
CA ALA A 6 2.79 10.33 0.95
C ALA A 6 3.01 9.58 -0.37
N GLN A 7 2.28 9.95 -1.42
CA GLN A 7 2.45 9.39 -2.76
C GLN A 7 3.86 9.63 -3.31
N GLN A 8 4.38 10.86 -3.20
CA GLN A 8 5.75 11.17 -3.65
C GLN A 8 6.81 10.34 -2.91
N TRP A 9 6.63 10.15 -1.60
CA TRP A 9 7.54 9.31 -0.82
C TRP A 9 7.48 7.85 -1.28
N CYS A 10 6.28 7.29 -1.44
CA CYS A 10 6.07 5.93 -1.95
C CYS A 10 6.70 5.72 -3.34
N GLN A 11 6.52 6.68 -4.25
CA GLN A 11 7.17 6.68 -5.56
C GLN A 11 8.69 6.66 -5.45
N SER A 12 9.27 7.50 -4.59
CA SER A 12 10.73 7.57 -4.38
C SER A 12 11.33 6.31 -3.75
N LYS A 13 10.52 5.52 -3.04
CA LYS A 13 10.95 4.32 -2.33
C LYS A 13 10.67 3.06 -3.14
N ASN A 14 11.16 3.02 -4.38
CA ASN A 14 10.98 1.86 -5.25
C ASN A 14 9.51 1.65 -5.71
N ASN A 15 8.78 2.76 -5.88
CA ASN A 15 7.40 2.76 -6.36
C ASN A 15 6.44 1.91 -5.50
N ILE A 16 6.55 2.04 -4.16
CA ILE A 16 5.69 1.32 -3.21
C ILE A 16 4.22 1.64 -3.48
N PRO A 17 3.33 0.62 -3.52
CA PRO A 17 1.89 0.84 -3.61
C PRO A 17 1.37 1.71 -2.45
N TYR A 18 0.65 2.78 -2.78
CA TYR A 18 0.04 3.69 -1.81
C TYR A 18 -1.48 3.48 -1.76
N PHE A 19 -2.01 3.35 -0.55
CA PHE A 19 -3.45 3.20 -0.30
C PHE A 19 -3.91 4.17 0.78
N GLU A 20 -4.98 4.91 0.51
CA GLU A 20 -5.69 5.67 1.54
C GLU A 20 -6.66 4.73 2.24
N THR A 21 -6.47 4.49 3.53
CA THR A 21 -7.29 3.57 4.32
C THR A 21 -7.87 4.25 5.55
N SER A 22 -9.09 3.87 5.93
CA SER A 22 -9.72 4.28 7.18
C SER A 22 -9.99 3.04 8.00
N ALA A 23 -9.20 2.82 9.05
CA ALA A 23 -9.40 1.68 9.96
C ALA A 23 -10.73 1.81 10.72
N LYS A 24 -11.15 3.03 11.04
CA LYS A 24 -12.41 3.31 11.74
C LYS A 24 -13.63 2.96 10.87
N GLU A 25 -13.56 3.27 9.58
CA GLU A 25 -14.67 3.11 8.65
C GLU A 25 -14.52 1.86 7.76
N ALA A 26 -13.48 1.05 8.02
CA ALA A 26 -13.12 -0.13 7.21
C ALA A 26 -12.95 0.16 5.70
N ILE A 27 -12.51 1.38 5.35
CA ILE A 27 -12.33 1.79 3.95
C ILE A 27 -10.95 1.35 3.46
N ASN A 28 -10.91 0.64 2.33
CA ASN A 28 -9.70 0.21 1.59
C ASN A 28 -8.69 -0.65 2.39
N VAL A 29 -9.02 -1.05 3.62
CA VAL A 29 -8.14 -1.88 4.46
C VAL A 29 -7.94 -3.25 3.81
N GLU A 30 -9.02 -3.87 3.34
CA GLU A 30 -8.95 -5.19 2.70
C GLU A 30 -8.10 -5.17 1.43
N GLN A 31 -8.31 -4.19 0.55
CA GLN A 31 -7.52 -4.05 -0.68
C GLN A 31 -6.03 -3.85 -0.38
N ALA A 32 -5.70 -3.02 0.61
CA ALA A 32 -4.31 -2.81 1.03
C ALA A 32 -3.66 -4.12 1.51
N PHE A 33 -4.36 -4.90 2.35
CA PHE A 33 -3.86 -6.19 2.84
C PHE A 33 -3.76 -7.26 1.73
N GLN A 34 -4.71 -7.30 0.80
CA GLN A 34 -4.65 -8.21 -0.34
C GLN A 34 -3.43 -7.91 -1.23
N THR A 35 -3.11 -6.64 -1.48
CA THR A 35 -1.92 -6.26 -2.24
C THR A 35 -0.65 -6.65 -1.51
N ILE A 36 -0.58 -6.47 -0.19
CA ILE A 36 0.56 -6.91 0.62
C ILE A 36 0.74 -8.43 0.51
N ALA A 37 -0.32 -9.21 0.69
CA ALA A 37 -0.27 -10.67 0.62
C ALA A 37 0.18 -11.15 -0.77
N LYS A 38 -0.34 -10.56 -1.85
CA LYS A 38 0.08 -10.88 -3.23
C LYS A 38 1.56 -10.58 -3.46
N ASN A 39 2.03 -9.42 -3.00
CA ASN A 39 3.43 -9.04 -3.16
C ASN A 39 4.36 -9.96 -2.34
N ALA A 40 3.96 -10.33 -1.12
CA ALA A 40 4.73 -11.26 -0.29
C ALA A 40 4.85 -12.65 -0.94
N LEU A 41 3.74 -13.19 -1.45
CA LEU A 41 3.74 -14.47 -2.18
C LEU A 41 4.60 -14.44 -3.43
N ALA A 42 4.53 -13.34 -4.20
CA ALA A 42 5.37 -13.16 -5.38
C ALA A 42 6.86 -13.11 -5.03
N GLN A 43 7.21 -12.54 -3.88
CA GLN A 43 8.58 -12.42 -3.40
C GLN A 43 9.12 -13.72 -2.78
N GLU A 44 8.27 -14.58 -2.22
CA GLU A 44 8.66 -15.94 -1.78
C GLU A 44 8.89 -16.91 -2.95
N SER A 45 8.36 -16.59 -4.13
CA SER A 45 8.46 -17.42 -5.34
C SER A 45 9.70 -17.13 -6.19
N GLU A 46 10.57 -16.23 -5.73
CA GLU A 46 11.85 -15.83 -6.33
C GLU A 46 13.03 -16.44 -5.56
#